data_AF-A0A2R5EYV7-F1
#
_entry.id   AF-A0A2R5EYV7-F1
#
_cell.length_a   1.000
_cell.length_b   1.000
_cell.length_c   1.000
_cell.angle_alpha   90.00
_cell.angle_beta   90.00
_cell.angle_gamma   90.00
#
_symmetry.space_group_name_H-M   'P 1'
#
loop_
_entity.id
_entity.type
_entity.pdbx_description
1 polymer ?
#
loop_
_entity_poly.entity_id
_entity_poly.type
_entity_poly.pdbx_seq_one_letter_code
_entity_poly.pdbx_strand_id
1 'polypeptide(L)'
;MKSPDGTEDWIVYHATSGIADGWNNRRARAQLVLWGENGLPSFGKPLSTDTAIPVPSGSGIFLAEHAGTAEGGGLLFDSLPLGAGAAQQTPLLLHYRNATGTDAALRLEAHGGEPV
;
A
#
# COMPACT_ATOMS: atom_id res chain seq x y z
N MET A 1 -6.82 13.24 -2.32
CA MET A 1 -5.57 12.87 -3.02
C MET A 1 -5.75 11.47 -3.54
N LYS A 2 -5.39 11.19 -4.79
CA LYS A 2 -5.43 9.83 -5.31
C LYS A 2 -4.17 9.06 -4.93
N SER A 3 -4.26 7.76 -4.77
CA SER A 3 -3.10 6.87 -4.73
C SER A 3 -2.33 6.90 -6.05
N PRO A 4 -1.05 6.52 -6.08
CA PRO A 4 -0.24 6.44 -7.30
C PRO A 4 -0.89 5.70 -8.48
N ASP A 5 -1.61 4.62 -8.21
CA ASP A 5 -2.34 3.83 -9.23
C ASP A 5 -3.77 4.34 -9.50
N GLY A 6 -4.21 5.39 -8.79
CA GLY A 6 -5.52 6.01 -8.95
C GLY A 6 -6.72 5.24 -8.37
N THR A 7 -6.49 4.07 -7.76
CA THR A 7 -7.57 3.18 -7.28
C THR A 7 -8.19 3.62 -5.95
N GLU A 8 -7.47 4.42 -5.17
CA GLU A 8 -7.90 4.87 -3.85
C GLU A 8 -7.99 6.40 -3.76
N ASP A 9 -8.92 6.88 -2.95
CA ASP A 9 -8.97 8.26 -2.48
C ASP A 9 -8.49 8.37 -1.04
N TRP A 10 -7.62 9.33 -0.78
CA TRP A 10 -7.05 9.60 0.53
C TRP A 10 -7.27 11.05 0.93
N ILE A 11 -7.49 11.27 2.22
CA ILE A 11 -7.44 12.59 2.85
C ILE A 11 -6.16 12.70 3.66
N VAL A 12 -5.47 13.83 3.50
CA VAL A 12 -4.32 14.22 4.32
C VAL A 12 -4.69 15.51 5.03
N TYR A 13 -4.50 15.55 6.35
CA TYR A 13 -4.96 16.67 7.16
C TYR A 13 -4.12 16.84 8.42
N HIS A 14 -4.20 18.04 9.00
CA HIS A 14 -3.63 18.31 10.32
C HIS A 14 -4.71 18.20 11.38
N ALA A 15 -4.43 17.45 12.45
CA ALA A 15 -5.33 17.37 13.61
C ALA A 15 -4.54 17.24 14.91
N THR A 16 -5.14 17.69 16.01
CA THR A 16 -4.65 17.48 17.36
C THR A 16 -5.20 16.18 17.93
N SER A 17 -4.59 15.66 19.00
CA SER A 17 -5.11 14.47 19.71
C SER A 17 -6.00 14.87 20.89
N GLY A 18 -5.77 16.05 21.48
CA GLY A 18 -6.59 16.64 22.53
C GLY A 18 -7.46 17.80 22.02
N ILE A 19 -8.63 17.96 22.63
CA ILE A 19 -9.53 19.11 22.41
C ILE A 19 -8.92 20.43 22.88
N ALA A 20 -8.01 20.40 23.87
CA ALA A 20 -7.37 21.58 24.44
C ALA A 20 -6.01 21.94 23.78
N ASP A 21 -5.57 21.17 22.79
CA ASP A 21 -4.21 21.23 22.23
C ASP A 21 -3.93 22.49 21.39
N GLY A 22 -4.98 23.22 20.99
CA GLY A 22 -4.85 24.43 20.18
C GLY A 22 -4.02 24.22 18.91
N TRP A 23 -3.18 25.20 18.56
CA TRP A 23 -2.41 25.17 17.31
C TRP A 23 -1.07 24.41 17.41
N ASN A 24 -0.52 24.27 18.62
CA ASN A 24 0.88 23.89 18.84
C ASN A 24 1.15 22.37 18.80
N ASN A 25 0.11 21.53 18.83
CA ASN A 25 0.27 20.05 18.83
C ASN A 25 -0.47 19.38 17.65
N ARG A 26 -0.53 20.06 16.49
CA ARG A 26 -1.11 19.48 15.28
C ARG A 26 -0.14 18.48 14.67
N ARG A 27 -0.66 17.30 14.33
CA ARG A 27 0.08 16.24 13.66
C ARG A 27 -0.51 16.02 12.27
N ALA A 28 0.34 15.69 11.30
CA ALA A 28 -0.13 15.23 10.00
C ALA A 28 -0.77 13.84 10.18
N ARG A 29 -1.90 13.62 9.50
CA ARG A 29 -2.63 12.35 9.46
C ARG A 29 -3.04 12.07 8.02
N ALA A 30 -3.18 10.79 7.70
CA ALA A 30 -3.71 10.33 6.42
C ALA A 30 -4.66 9.16 6.66
N GLN A 31 -5.73 9.07 5.86
CA GLN A 31 -6.65 7.93 5.86
C GLN A 31 -7.39 7.80 4.54
N LEU A 32 -7.84 6.58 4.25
CA LEU A 32 -8.68 6.27 3.09
C LEU A 32 -10.03 6.99 3.21
N VAL A 33 -10.52 7.51 2.09
CA VAL A 33 -11.86 8.05 1.94
C VAL A 33 -12.75 6.93 1.42
N LEU A 34 -13.79 6.63 2.17
CA LEU A 34 -14.84 5.73 1.71
C LEU A 34 -15.93 6.58 1.04
N TRP A 35 -16.55 6.07 -0.01
CA TRP A 35 -17.64 6.75 -0.70
C TRP A 35 -18.96 6.03 -0.41
N GLY A 36 -19.95 6.76 0.12
CA GLY A 36 -21.28 6.22 0.31
C GLY A 36 -22.05 6.10 -1.00
N GLU A 37 -23.12 5.31 -1.02
CA GLU A 37 -24.01 5.16 -2.19
C GLU A 37 -24.63 6.49 -2.64
N ASN A 38 -24.74 7.45 -1.73
CA ASN A 38 -25.20 8.81 -1.99
C ASN A 38 -24.13 9.71 -2.65
N GLY A 39 -22.95 9.18 -2.95
CA GLY A 39 -21.84 9.92 -3.55
C GLY A 39 -21.12 10.88 -2.60
N LEU A 40 -21.42 10.84 -1.29
CA LEU A 40 -20.73 11.66 -0.29
C LEU A 40 -19.55 10.91 0.33
N PRO A 41 -18.45 11.61 0.65
CA PRO A 41 -17.33 10.99 1.32
C PRO A 41 -17.68 10.67 2.79
N SER A 42 -17.32 9.48 3.21
CA SER A 42 -17.33 9.00 4.58
C SER A 42 -15.88 8.86 5.04
N PHE A 43 -15.45 9.77 5.91
CA PHE A 43 -14.10 9.75 6.46
C PHE A 43 -13.98 8.81 7.66
N GLY A 44 -15.08 8.46 8.31
CA GLY A 44 -15.03 7.70 9.57
C GLY A 44 -14.40 8.50 10.71
N LYS A 45 -13.79 7.79 11.68
CA LYS A 45 -13.10 8.40 12.82
C LYS A 45 -11.62 8.66 12.48
N PRO A 46 -11.03 9.78 12.93
CA PRO A 46 -9.59 10.00 12.85
C PRO A 46 -8.82 8.85 13.51
N LEU A 47 -7.85 8.29 12.78
CA LEU A 47 -6.97 7.25 13.31
C LEU A 47 -5.94 7.85 14.27
N SER A 48 -5.54 7.08 15.29
CA SER A 48 -4.46 7.47 16.20
C SER A 48 -3.14 7.59 15.42
N THR A 49 -2.21 8.41 15.90
CA THR A 49 -0.86 8.45 15.33
C THR A 49 -0.07 7.16 15.56
N ASP A 50 -0.54 6.30 16.47
CA ASP A 50 0.07 5.01 16.77
C ASP A 50 -0.57 3.87 15.96
N THR A 51 -1.61 4.19 15.16
CA THR A 51 -2.26 3.21 14.29
C THR A 51 -1.44 3.06 13.01
N ALA A 52 -0.90 1.87 12.78
CA ALA A 52 -0.35 1.51 11.48
C ALA A 52 -1.48 1.51 10.43
N ILE A 53 -1.23 2.16 9.30
CA ILE A 53 -2.12 2.20 8.15
C ILE A 53 -1.39 1.63 6.94
N PRO A 54 -2.10 0.98 5.99
CA PRO A 54 -1.47 0.58 4.74
C PRO A 54 -0.93 1.83 4.01
N VAL A 55 0.15 1.64 3.25
CA VAL A 55 0.59 2.66 2.31
C VAL A 55 -0.44 2.81 1.19
N PRO A 56 -0.60 4.00 0.58
CA PRO A 56 -1.48 4.16 -0.56
C PRO A 56 -1.15 3.17 -1.68
N SER A 57 -2.18 2.65 -2.34
CA SER A 57 -2.01 1.65 -3.41
C SER A 57 -1.07 2.15 -4.52
N GLY A 58 -0.26 1.26 -5.09
CA GLY A 58 0.72 1.62 -6.11
C GLY A 58 1.95 2.41 -5.59
N SER A 59 2.16 2.56 -4.28
CA SER A 59 3.37 3.21 -3.72
C SER A 59 4.67 2.41 -3.90
N GLY A 60 4.63 1.27 -4.60
CA GLY A 60 5.82 0.44 -4.86
C GLY A 60 6.26 -0.44 -3.69
N ILE A 61 5.44 -0.56 -2.64
CA ILE A 61 5.65 -1.48 -1.51
C ILE A 61 4.54 -2.50 -1.51
N PHE A 62 4.91 -3.78 -1.60
CA PHE A 62 3.99 -4.92 -1.63
C PHE A 62 4.30 -5.83 -0.45
N LEU A 63 3.32 -6.00 0.43
CA LEU A 63 3.47 -6.82 1.64
C LEU A 63 3.14 -8.27 1.32
N ALA A 64 3.97 -9.20 1.79
CA ALA A 64 3.76 -10.64 1.59
C ALA A 64 2.42 -11.14 2.16
N GLU A 65 1.94 -10.54 3.24
CA GLU A 65 0.64 -10.85 3.86
C GLU A 65 -0.57 -10.45 3.01
N HIS A 66 -0.37 -9.58 2.00
CA HIS A 66 -1.40 -9.19 1.03
C HIS A 66 -1.24 -9.89 -0.31
N ALA A 67 -0.23 -10.75 -0.47
CA ALA A 67 -0.02 -11.47 -1.72
C ALA A 67 -1.10 -12.53 -1.94
N GLY A 68 -1.48 -12.73 -3.19
CA GLY A 68 -2.25 -13.88 -3.60
C GLY A 68 -1.43 -15.18 -3.52
N THR A 69 -2.05 -16.31 -3.84
CA THR A 69 -1.35 -17.59 -3.96
C THR A 69 -1.07 -17.87 -5.44
N ALA A 70 0.20 -18.07 -5.79
CA ALA A 70 0.59 -18.48 -7.14
C ALA A 70 0.24 -19.96 -7.40
N GLU A 71 0.02 -20.32 -8.68
CA GLU A 71 -0.07 -21.72 -9.08
C GLU A 71 1.20 -22.47 -8.67
N GLY A 72 1.05 -23.59 -7.96
CA GLY A 72 2.17 -24.39 -7.45
C GLY A 72 2.67 -24.03 -6.05
N GLY A 73 2.02 -23.08 -5.35
CA GLY A 73 2.35 -22.76 -3.97
C GLY A 73 3.50 -21.75 -3.87
N GLY A 74 3.14 -20.46 -3.89
CA GLY A 74 4.04 -19.33 -3.76
C GLY A 74 3.25 -18.04 -3.55
N LEU A 75 3.95 -16.91 -3.41
CA LEU A 75 3.31 -15.60 -3.29
C LEU A 75 3.13 -14.98 -4.70
N LEU A 76 1.90 -14.56 -5.01
CA LEU A 76 1.56 -13.86 -6.25
C LEU A 76 1.35 -12.37 -5.96
N PHE A 77 2.07 -11.51 -6.68
CA PHE A 77 1.90 -10.06 -6.66
C PHE A 77 1.43 -9.61 -8.06
N ASP A 78 0.12 -9.40 -8.21
CA ASP A 78 -0.54 -9.15 -9.50
C ASP A 78 -0.58 -7.67 -9.91
N SER A 79 -0.41 -6.76 -8.95
CA SER A 79 -0.65 -5.33 -9.13
C SER A 79 0.63 -4.50 -9.08
N LEU A 80 1.74 -5.02 -9.62
CA LEU A 80 2.98 -4.23 -9.74
C LEU A 80 2.78 -3.16 -10.82
N PRO A 81 2.77 -1.85 -10.49
CA PRO A 81 2.61 -0.78 -11.47
C PRO A 81 3.94 -0.62 -12.22
N LEU A 82 4.20 -1.55 -13.15
CA LEU A 82 5.23 -1.37 -14.15
C LEU A 82 4.67 -0.36 -15.15
N GLY A 83 5.35 0.78 -15.30
CA GLY A 83 4.88 1.85 -16.18
C GLY A 83 4.54 1.32 -17.57
N ALA A 84 3.39 1.72 -18.12
CA ALA A 84 3.01 1.36 -19.48
C ALA A 84 4.01 1.98 -20.47
N GLY A 85 4.81 1.13 -21.12
CA GLY A 85 5.87 1.56 -22.04
C GLY A 85 6.91 0.48 -22.29
N ALA A 86 7.79 0.72 -23.27
CA ALA A 86 8.85 -0.21 -23.69
C ALA A 86 9.63 -0.80 -22.51
N ALA A 87 10.04 -2.06 -22.65
CA ALA A 87 10.75 -2.89 -21.65
C ALA A 87 11.50 -2.07 -20.59
N GLN A 88 10.87 -1.87 -19.44
CA GLN A 88 11.42 -1.08 -18.35
C GLN A 88 12.09 -1.99 -17.32
N GLN A 89 13.39 -1.80 -17.12
CA GLN A 89 14.11 -2.46 -16.02
C GLN A 89 13.77 -1.75 -14.71
N THR A 90 13.14 -2.48 -13.79
CA THR A 90 12.78 -1.97 -12.46
C THR A 90 13.51 -2.78 -11.39
N PRO A 91 14.26 -2.15 -10.47
CA PRO A 91 14.89 -2.87 -9.38
C PRO A 91 13.82 -3.41 -8.42
N LEU A 92 13.95 -4.69 -8.04
CA LEU A 92 13.15 -5.31 -6.99
C LEU A 92 14.00 -5.45 -5.73
N LEU A 93 13.53 -4.89 -4.61
CA LEU A 93 14.10 -5.14 -3.29
C LEU A 93 13.21 -6.14 -2.56
N LEU A 94 13.77 -7.31 -2.23
CA LEU A 94 13.10 -8.31 -1.41
C LEU A 94 13.55 -8.21 0.04
N HIS A 95 12.62 -7.90 0.94
CA HIS A 95 12.84 -8.01 2.37
C HIS A 95 12.35 -9.39 2.85
N TYR A 96 13.25 -10.20 3.39
CA TYR A 96 12.95 -11.55 3.87
C TYR A 96 13.69 -11.87 5.16
N ARG A 97 13.24 -12.90 5.88
CA ARG A 97 13.95 -13.49 7.02
C ARG A 97 14.12 -14.98 6.77
N ASN A 98 15.36 -15.46 6.85
CA ASN A 98 15.65 -16.88 6.88
C ASN A 98 16.12 -17.28 8.29
N ALA A 99 15.39 -18.19 8.93
CA ALA A 99 15.69 -18.66 10.28
C ALA A 99 16.39 -20.02 10.31
N THR A 100 16.60 -20.68 9.16
CA THR A 100 17.13 -22.05 9.12
C THR A 100 18.64 -22.13 9.38
N GLY A 101 19.36 -21.01 9.23
CA GLY A 101 20.82 -20.96 9.35
C GLY A 101 21.57 -21.58 8.17
N THR A 102 20.86 -21.97 7.11
CA THR A 102 21.41 -22.48 5.85
C THR A 102 20.92 -21.64 4.69
N ASP A 103 21.65 -21.64 3.57
CA ASP A 103 21.22 -20.91 2.37
C ASP A 103 19.84 -21.40 1.89
N ALA A 104 19.02 -20.45 1.45
CA ALA A 104 17.71 -20.70 0.86
C ALA A 104 17.69 -20.09 -0.55
N ALA A 105 17.17 -20.85 -1.52
CA ALA A 105 16.95 -20.37 -2.87
C ALA A 105 15.50 -19.92 -3.04
N LEU A 106 15.31 -18.75 -3.63
CA LEU A 106 13.99 -18.26 -4.05
C LEU A 106 13.93 -18.23 -5.58
N ARG A 107 12.84 -18.75 -6.13
CA ARG A 107 12.50 -18.58 -7.54
C ARG A 107 11.60 -17.36 -7.69
N LEU A 108 12.00 -16.45 -8.57
CA LEU A 108 11.24 -15.26 -8.92
C LEU A 108 10.85 -15.36 -10.39
N GLU A 109 9.57 -15.22 -10.67
CA GLU A 109 9.01 -15.19 -12.02
C GLU A 109 8.22 -13.91 -12.21
N ALA A 110 8.38 -13.27 -13.36
CA ALA A 110 7.58 -12.14 -13.78
C ALA A 110 6.82 -12.54 -15.04
N HIS A 111 5.49 -12.51 -14.99
CA HIS A 111 4.64 -12.78 -16.14
C HIS A 111 4.26 -11.45 -16.79
N GLY A 112 4.71 -11.20 -18.02
CA GLY A 112 4.24 -10.07 -18.82
C GLY A 112 2.96 -10.47 -19.56
N GLY A 113 1.80 -10.06 -19.06
CA GLY A 113 0.51 -10.24 -19.72
C GLY A 113 -0.21 -8.90 -19.84
N GLU A 114 -0.91 -8.68 -20.95
CA GLU A 114 -1.83 -7.55 -21.11
C GLU A 114 -2.89 -7.61 -19.99
N PRO A 115 -3.30 -6.46 -19.41
CA PRO A 115 -4.37 -6.44 -18.41
C PRO A 115 -5.67 -6.96 -19.05
N VAL A 116 -6.32 -7.91 -18.38
CA VAL A 116 -7.65 -8.44 -18.75
C VAL A 116 -8.74 -7.43 -18.40
#